data_AF-A0A534TVB8-F1
#
_entry.id   AF-A0A534TVB8-F1
#
_cell.length_a   1.000
_cell.length_b   1.000
_cell.length_c   1.000
_cell.angle_alpha   90.00
_cell.angle_beta   90.00
_cell.angle_gamma   90.00
#
_symmetry.space_group_name_H-M   'P 1'
#
loop_
_entity.id
_entity.type
_entity.pdbx_description
1 polymer ?
#
loop_
_entity_poly.entity_id
_entity_poly.type
_entity_poly.pdbx_seq_one_letter_code
_entity_poly.pdbx_strand_id
1 'polypeptide(L)'
;VRRLSTAQRSDALFGQDTDVDSYYGYSGQPAWMEWKYLGEKVILGIRHAEHFPVKWADPPADWAFDDVWEKIPVYVVEGVSKLPQYAYSKRVLYIDKEIYEIPYSDMYDKGGELYKIWINDSKFDTKPFPGATKAVYPYSVVFAPAIVMVDMQLSHATKASLPSSRFPGEEGWYYNMGAREGTTEDAFTIAELIGSGH
;
A
#
# COMPACT_ATOMS: atom_id res chain seq x y z
N VAL A 1 -11.40 -21.68 9.55
CA VAL A 1 -10.65 -20.40 9.45
C VAL A 1 -10.31 -19.91 10.86
N ARG A 2 -9.03 -19.73 11.19
CA ARG A 2 -8.59 -19.20 12.51
C ARG A 2 -8.51 -17.68 12.42
N ARG A 3 -9.16 -16.97 13.33
CA ARG A 3 -9.08 -15.50 13.43
C ARG A 3 -7.65 -15.10 13.82
N LEU A 4 -7.01 -14.24 13.03
CA LEU A 4 -5.75 -13.61 13.42
C LEU A 4 -5.99 -12.71 14.63
N SER A 5 -5.09 -12.76 15.61
CA SER A 5 -5.19 -11.86 16.77
C SER A 5 -4.85 -10.44 16.34
N THR A 6 -5.31 -9.44 17.09
CA THR A 6 -5.04 -8.03 16.79
C THR A 6 -3.56 -7.68 16.86
N ALA A 7 -2.76 -8.41 17.66
CA ALA A 7 -1.31 -8.24 17.75
C ALA A 7 -0.60 -8.70 16.47
N GLN A 8 -1.00 -9.86 15.95
CA GLN A 8 -0.33 -10.53 14.82
C GLN A 8 -0.42 -9.77 13.50
N ARG A 9 -1.29 -8.75 13.42
CA ARG A 9 -1.45 -7.93 12.22
C ARG A 9 -0.37 -6.85 12.08
N SER A 10 0.22 -6.44 13.20
CA SER A 10 1.36 -5.51 13.21
C SER A 10 2.71 -6.21 13.29
N ASP A 11 2.72 -7.55 13.31
CA ASP A 11 3.93 -8.34 13.31
C ASP A 11 4.41 -8.57 11.86
N ALA A 12 5.73 -8.61 11.70
CA ALA A 12 6.40 -8.95 10.45
C ALA A 12 5.89 -10.29 9.88
N LEU A 13 5.50 -10.30 8.61
CA LEU A 13 5.01 -11.48 7.92
C LEU A 13 6.16 -12.29 7.33
N PHE A 14 6.22 -13.58 7.66
CA PHE A 14 7.06 -14.57 6.96
C PHE A 14 8.56 -14.19 6.81
N GLY A 15 9.13 -13.48 7.78
CA GLY A 15 10.54 -13.03 7.75
C GLY A 15 10.80 -11.80 6.89
N GLN A 16 9.75 -11.12 6.43
CA GLN A 16 9.82 -9.82 5.76
C GLN A 16 9.76 -8.68 6.79
N ASP A 17 10.04 -7.46 6.35
CA ASP A 17 9.80 -6.29 7.20
C ASP A 17 8.30 -5.96 7.29
N THR A 18 7.54 -6.27 6.24
CA THR A 18 6.13 -5.89 6.07
C THR A 18 5.19 -6.59 7.04
N ASP A 19 4.31 -5.81 7.68
CA ASP A 19 3.16 -6.28 8.45
C ASP A 19 1.82 -6.03 7.73
N VAL A 20 0.77 -6.74 8.12
CA VAL A 20 -0.57 -6.66 7.50
C VAL A 20 -1.16 -5.26 7.59
N ASP A 21 -0.94 -4.56 8.71
CA ASP A 21 -1.55 -3.25 8.96
C ASP A 21 -0.80 -2.10 8.26
N SER A 22 0.31 -2.38 7.56
CA SER A 22 1.10 -1.37 6.86
C SER A 22 0.90 -1.33 5.34
N TYR A 23 0.19 -2.31 4.75
CA TYR A 23 -0.07 -2.30 3.31
C TYR A 23 -0.68 -0.98 2.85
N TYR A 24 -0.14 -0.45 1.76
CA TYR A 24 -0.48 0.85 1.16
C TYR A 24 -0.37 2.04 2.14
N GLY A 25 0.52 1.96 3.13
CA GLY A 25 0.83 3.02 4.08
C GLY A 25 0.04 2.92 5.39
N TYR A 26 -1.20 2.42 5.35
CA TYR A 26 -1.98 2.03 6.52
C TYR A 26 -3.20 1.18 6.14
N SER A 27 -3.24 -0.06 6.62
CA SER A 27 -4.35 -1.01 6.48
C SER A 27 -4.89 -1.51 7.83
N GLY A 28 -4.53 -0.80 8.91
CA GLY A 28 -5.05 -1.05 10.25
C GLY A 28 -6.48 -0.51 10.44
N GLN A 29 -7.11 -0.86 11.56
CA GLN A 29 -8.46 -0.37 11.90
C GLN A 29 -8.38 1.06 12.48
N PRO A 30 -8.94 2.09 11.81
CA PRO A 30 -8.82 3.47 12.31
C PRO A 30 -9.38 3.69 13.72
N ALA A 31 -10.40 2.91 14.12
CA ALA A 31 -10.99 3.00 15.45
C ALA A 31 -10.05 2.55 16.59
N TRP A 32 -8.98 1.80 16.27
CA TRP A 32 -7.98 1.36 17.27
C TRP A 32 -6.94 2.41 17.60
N MET A 33 -6.97 3.56 16.93
CA MET A 33 -6.02 4.63 17.16
C MET A 33 -6.68 5.82 17.86
N GLU A 34 -5.86 6.56 18.60
CA GLU A 34 -6.08 7.98 18.86
C GLU A 34 -5.32 8.77 17.78
N TRP A 35 -6.04 9.64 17.08
CA TRP A 35 -5.51 10.38 15.95
C TRP A 35 -5.28 11.85 16.29
N LYS A 36 -4.16 12.40 15.83
CA LYS A 36 -3.81 13.80 15.98
C LYS A 36 -3.40 14.37 14.63
N TYR A 37 -4.07 15.44 14.22
CA TYR A 37 -3.63 16.22 13.07
C TYR A 37 -2.40 17.03 13.43
N LEU A 38 -1.31 16.88 12.66
CA LEU A 38 -0.03 17.55 12.88
C LEU A 38 0.17 18.76 11.97
N GLY A 39 -0.63 18.90 10.92
CA GLY A 39 -0.55 20.02 9.97
C GLY A 39 -0.43 19.55 8.52
N GLU A 40 0.04 20.45 7.67
CA GLU A 40 0.24 20.20 6.24
C GLU A 40 1.73 20.29 5.88
N LYS A 41 2.14 19.52 4.89
CA LYS A 41 3.48 19.59 4.30
C LYS A 41 3.41 19.43 2.79
N VAL A 42 4.50 19.80 2.13
CA VAL A 42 4.78 19.35 0.77
C VAL A 42 5.94 18.36 0.87
N ILE A 43 5.76 17.16 0.33
CA ILE A 43 6.77 16.10 0.31
C ILE A 43 7.08 15.71 -1.13
N LEU A 44 8.16 14.96 -1.35
CA LEU A 44 8.38 14.28 -2.63
C LEU A 44 7.73 12.91 -2.57
N GLY A 45 6.85 12.57 -3.49
CA GLY A 45 6.27 11.23 -3.66
C GLY A 45 6.00 10.94 -5.13
N ILE A 46 5.40 9.80 -5.45
CA ILE A 46 5.03 9.44 -6.82
C ILE A 46 3.51 9.34 -6.87
N ARG A 47 2.88 10.09 -7.79
CA ARG A 47 1.43 10.02 -8.05
C ARG A 47 1.14 9.74 -9.52
N HIS A 48 2.00 10.24 -10.41
CA HIS A 48 1.90 10.06 -11.85
C HIS A 48 3.02 9.16 -12.38
N ALA A 49 3.17 7.94 -11.83
CA ALA A 49 4.20 7.01 -12.32
C ALA A 49 4.10 6.76 -13.84
N GLU A 50 5.23 6.82 -14.51
CA GLU A 50 5.38 6.56 -15.94
C GLU A 50 5.59 5.08 -16.23
N HIS A 51 6.10 4.31 -15.26
CA HIS A 51 6.36 2.88 -15.42
C HIS A 51 5.31 2.03 -14.72
N PHE A 52 4.69 1.12 -15.49
CA PHE A 52 3.85 0.06 -14.96
C PHE A 52 4.04 -1.18 -15.84
N PRO A 53 4.57 -2.30 -15.31
CA PRO A 53 5.00 -2.54 -13.93
C PRO A 53 6.16 -1.64 -13.47
N VAL A 54 6.41 -1.60 -12.16
CA VAL A 54 7.47 -0.77 -11.54
C VAL A 54 8.83 -0.90 -12.23
N LYS A 55 9.54 0.22 -12.33
CA LYS A 55 10.97 0.26 -12.63
C LYS A 55 11.77 0.52 -11.35
N TRP A 56 12.62 -0.43 -10.99
CA TRP A 56 13.55 -0.27 -9.86
C TRP A 56 14.80 0.49 -10.32
N ALA A 57 15.37 1.32 -9.44
CA ALA A 57 16.65 1.97 -9.69
C ALA A 57 17.81 0.96 -9.74
N ASP A 58 18.94 1.39 -10.30
CA ASP A 58 20.17 0.59 -10.31
C ASP A 58 20.85 0.58 -8.92
N PRO A 59 21.67 -0.45 -8.61
CA PRO A 59 22.50 -0.44 -7.41
C PRO A 59 23.34 0.84 -7.28
N PRO A 60 23.49 1.39 -6.06
CA PRO A 60 23.12 0.81 -4.77
C PRO A 60 21.70 1.16 -4.29
N ALA A 61 20.87 1.79 -5.13
CA ALA A 61 19.51 2.23 -4.78
C ALA A 61 18.43 1.29 -5.30
N ASP A 62 18.75 0.01 -5.51
CA ASP A 62 17.88 -1.00 -6.12
C ASP A 62 16.67 -1.41 -5.27
N TRP A 63 16.42 -0.70 -4.18
CA TRP A 63 15.21 -0.75 -3.36
C TRP A 63 14.24 0.40 -3.65
N ALA A 64 14.68 1.47 -4.33
CA ALA A 64 13.91 2.65 -4.64
C ALA A 64 13.34 2.61 -6.07
N PHE A 65 12.32 3.43 -6.30
CA PHE A 65 11.64 3.56 -7.58
C PHE A 65 12.41 4.51 -8.51
N ASP A 66 12.70 4.06 -9.72
CA ASP A 66 13.20 4.90 -10.81
C ASP A 66 12.01 5.40 -11.63
N ASP A 67 11.34 6.39 -11.07
CA ASP A 67 10.13 7.01 -11.63
C ASP A 67 10.07 8.51 -11.31
N VAL A 68 8.95 9.16 -11.65
CA VAL A 68 8.74 10.60 -11.51
C VAL A 68 8.38 10.95 -10.07
N TRP A 69 9.38 11.46 -9.33
CA TRP A 69 9.18 12.03 -8.00
C TRP A 69 8.71 13.49 -8.10
N GLU A 70 7.52 13.76 -7.56
CA GLU A 70 6.87 15.06 -7.65
C GLU A 70 6.53 15.63 -6.26
N LYS A 71 6.30 16.95 -6.20
CA LYS A 71 5.92 17.64 -4.96
C LYS A 71 4.43 17.44 -4.68
N ILE A 72 4.12 16.72 -3.62
CA ILE A 72 2.77 16.38 -3.22
C ILE A 72 2.40 17.13 -1.93
N PRO A 73 1.37 17.99 -1.95
CA PRO A 73 0.76 18.52 -0.73
C PRO A 73 0.06 17.41 0.05
N VAL A 74 0.36 17.28 1.34
CA VAL A 74 -0.17 16.23 2.23
C VAL A 74 -0.69 16.79 3.54
N TYR A 75 -1.71 16.14 4.10
CA TYR A 75 -2.02 16.19 5.53
C TYR A 75 -1.07 15.26 6.29
N VAL A 76 -0.59 15.69 7.45
CA VAL A 76 0.24 14.87 8.33
C VAL A 76 -0.59 14.49 9.55
N VAL A 77 -0.77 13.20 9.79
CA VAL A 77 -1.61 12.66 10.86
C VAL A 77 -0.82 11.65 11.70
N GLU A 78 -0.76 11.87 13.00
CA GLU A 78 -0.18 10.93 13.95
C GLU A 78 -1.26 10.00 14.51
N GLY A 79 -0.98 8.70 14.55
CA GLY A 79 -1.82 7.68 15.15
C GLY A 79 -1.10 6.94 16.26
N VAL A 80 -1.68 6.93 17.46
CA VAL A 80 -1.21 6.14 18.60
C VAL A 80 -2.23 5.05 18.89
N SER A 81 -1.77 3.79 18.91
CA SER A 81 -2.67 2.67 19.16
C SER A 81 -3.19 2.65 20.59
N LYS A 82 -4.50 2.45 20.74
CA LYS A 82 -5.20 2.16 22.00
C LYS A 82 -4.91 0.74 22.51
N LEU A 83 -4.40 -0.13 21.64
CA LEU A 83 -4.08 -1.51 21.95
C LEU A 83 -2.63 -1.61 22.46
N PRO A 84 -2.39 -2.07 23.70
CA PRO A 84 -1.04 -2.12 24.29
C PRO A 84 -0.08 -3.05 23.53
N GLN A 85 -0.62 -4.08 22.88
CA GLN A 85 0.12 -5.09 22.14
C GLN A 85 0.45 -4.71 20.69
N TYR A 86 0.08 -3.51 20.23
CA TYR A 86 0.43 -3.06 18.88
C TYR A 86 1.95 -2.89 18.75
N ALA A 87 2.55 -3.34 17.65
CA ALA A 87 4.02 -3.37 17.52
C ALA A 87 4.64 -1.96 17.58
N TYR A 88 4.00 -0.98 16.95
CA TYR A 88 4.49 0.39 16.86
C TYR A 88 4.05 1.23 18.07
N SER A 89 4.87 2.17 18.53
CA SER A 89 4.46 3.17 19.54
C SER A 89 3.53 4.21 18.95
N LYS A 90 3.83 4.63 17.71
CA LYS A 90 3.02 5.53 16.90
C LYS A 90 3.30 5.35 15.42
N ARG A 91 2.38 5.85 14.60
CA ARG A 91 2.53 6.03 13.16
C ARG A 91 2.37 7.50 12.80
N VAL A 92 3.05 7.96 11.77
CA VAL A 92 2.79 9.26 11.13
C VAL A 92 2.46 8.99 9.67
N LEU A 93 1.23 9.30 9.29
CA LEU A 93 0.71 9.13 7.94
C LEU A 93 0.83 10.45 7.19
N TYR A 94 1.35 10.40 5.98
CA TYR A 94 1.36 11.52 5.04
C TYR A 94 0.29 11.25 4.00
N ILE A 95 -0.86 11.90 4.13
CA ILE A 95 -2.05 11.64 3.32
C ILE A 95 -2.14 12.71 2.24
N ASP A 96 -2.09 12.29 0.98
CA ASP A 96 -2.28 13.13 -0.20
C ASP A 96 -3.59 13.94 -0.11
N LYS A 97 -3.51 15.26 -0.34
CA LYS A 97 -4.69 16.15 -0.23
C LYS A 97 -5.69 16.03 -1.38
N GLU A 98 -5.29 15.46 -2.51
CA GLU A 98 -6.10 15.36 -3.72
C GLU A 98 -6.70 13.98 -3.90
N ILE A 99 -5.89 12.93 -3.72
CA ILE A 99 -6.31 11.54 -3.96
C ILE A 99 -6.42 10.69 -2.70
N TYR A 100 -6.08 11.25 -1.52
CA TYR A 100 -6.16 10.58 -0.21
C TYR A 100 -5.34 9.28 -0.07
N GLU A 101 -4.41 9.06 -0.99
CA GLU A 101 -3.39 8.02 -0.86
C GLU A 101 -2.37 8.37 0.22
N ILE A 102 -1.67 7.37 0.74
CA ILE A 102 -0.61 7.53 1.73
C ILE A 102 0.75 7.28 1.04
N PRO A 103 1.38 8.28 0.39
CA PRO A 103 2.71 8.10 -0.21
C PRO A 103 3.76 7.61 0.80
N TYR A 104 3.66 8.04 2.06
CA TYR A 104 4.55 7.61 3.14
C TYR A 104 3.85 7.33 4.45
N SER A 105 4.44 6.42 5.21
CA SER A 105 4.10 6.16 6.61
C SER A 105 5.39 6.01 7.40
N ASP A 106 5.56 6.79 8.48
CA ASP A 106 6.64 6.60 9.44
C ASP A 106 6.11 5.78 10.62
N MET A 107 6.86 4.77 11.05
CA MET A 107 6.50 3.89 12.16
C MET A 107 7.61 3.88 13.19
N TYR A 108 7.25 4.11 14.44
CA TYR A 108 8.20 4.26 15.54
C TYR A 108 8.16 3.05 16.48
N ASP A 109 9.32 2.66 17.01
CA ASP A 109 9.43 1.61 18.02
C ASP A 109 8.95 2.09 19.41
N LYS A 110 8.95 1.20 20.40
CA LYS A 110 8.55 1.52 21.78
C LYS A 110 9.50 2.48 22.51
N GLY A 111 10.73 2.66 22.01
CA GLY A 111 11.67 3.67 22.48
C GLY A 111 11.41 5.07 21.91
N GLY A 112 10.58 5.17 20.88
CA GLY A 112 10.26 6.43 20.20
C GLY A 112 11.19 6.75 19.03
N GLU A 113 12.04 5.80 18.63
CA GLU A 113 12.93 5.95 17.49
C GLU A 113 12.24 5.51 16.20
N LEU A 114 12.65 6.08 15.07
CA LEU A 114 12.13 5.67 13.77
C LEU A 114 12.54 4.22 13.51
N TYR A 115 11.56 3.36 13.27
CA TYR A 115 11.78 1.94 13.07
C TYR A 115 11.63 1.55 11.60
N LYS A 116 10.46 1.83 11.04
CA LYS A 116 10.17 1.49 9.65
C LYS A 116 9.58 2.67 8.91
N ILE A 117 9.77 2.69 7.60
CA ILE A 117 9.04 3.57 6.69
C ILE A 117 8.35 2.74 5.60
N TRP A 118 7.18 3.20 5.18
CA TRP A 118 6.47 2.70 4.01
C TRP A 118 6.55 3.72 2.90
N ILE A 119 6.74 3.26 1.67
CA ILE A 119 6.76 4.09 0.46
C ILE A 119 5.89 3.42 -0.59
N ASN A 120 4.91 4.16 -1.11
CA ASN A 120 4.09 3.72 -2.25
C ASN A 120 4.62 4.29 -3.56
N ASP A 121 4.59 3.46 -4.60
CA ASP A 121 4.68 3.88 -5.99
C ASP A 121 3.28 3.82 -6.59
N SER A 122 2.85 4.94 -7.18
CA SER A 122 1.44 5.18 -7.47
C SER A 122 1.26 5.83 -8.82
N LYS A 123 0.25 5.36 -9.55
CA LYS A 123 -0.15 5.85 -10.85
C LYS A 123 -1.64 6.20 -10.84
N PHE A 124 -1.96 7.47 -10.99
CA PHE A 124 -3.33 7.93 -11.13
C PHE A 124 -3.71 8.13 -12.60
N ASP A 125 -4.44 7.16 -13.18
CA ASP A 125 -4.77 7.14 -14.61
C ASP A 125 -6.05 6.32 -14.86
N THR A 126 -6.52 6.27 -16.11
CA THR A 126 -7.67 5.48 -16.57
C THR A 126 -7.31 4.04 -16.92
N LYS A 127 -6.02 3.72 -17.07
CA LYS A 127 -5.50 2.38 -17.35
C LYS A 127 -4.06 2.23 -16.84
N PRO A 128 -3.58 1.01 -16.55
CA PRO A 128 -2.22 0.82 -16.01
C PRO A 128 -1.14 1.08 -17.06
N PHE A 129 -1.34 0.64 -18.31
CA PHE A 129 -0.41 0.85 -19.42
C PHE A 129 -1.13 0.88 -20.79
N PRO A 130 -0.50 1.42 -21.84
CA PRO A 130 -1.05 1.37 -23.20
C PRO A 130 -1.27 -0.08 -23.67
N GLY A 131 -2.52 -0.41 -24.02
CA GLY A 131 -2.89 -1.75 -24.47
C GLY A 131 -3.53 -2.64 -23.40
N ALA A 132 -3.62 -2.18 -22.15
CA ALA A 132 -4.47 -2.80 -21.14
C ALA A 132 -5.92 -2.91 -21.64
N THR A 133 -6.56 -4.04 -21.36
CA THR A 133 -7.91 -4.39 -21.82
C THR A 133 -8.89 -4.72 -20.70
N LYS A 134 -8.40 -5.13 -19.52
CA LYS A 134 -9.22 -5.46 -18.35
C LYS A 134 -9.39 -4.25 -17.44
N ALA A 135 -8.29 -3.69 -16.96
CA ALA A 135 -8.18 -2.57 -16.04
C ALA A 135 -8.34 -1.22 -16.75
N VAL A 136 -9.46 -1.04 -17.47
CA VAL A 136 -9.77 0.18 -18.22
C VAL A 136 -11.01 0.86 -17.66
N TYR A 137 -10.82 2.09 -17.20
CA TYR A 137 -11.82 2.87 -16.48
C TYR A 137 -12.26 4.11 -17.27
N PRO A 138 -13.53 4.54 -17.14
CA PRO A 138 -13.99 5.80 -17.71
C PRO A 138 -13.61 7.03 -16.85
N TYR A 139 -12.89 6.82 -15.74
CA TYR A 139 -12.40 7.83 -14.81
C TYR A 139 -11.02 7.41 -14.27
N SER A 140 -10.24 8.37 -13.76
CA SER A 140 -8.94 8.05 -13.18
C SER A 140 -9.09 7.30 -11.85
N VAL A 141 -8.28 6.27 -11.70
CA VAL A 141 -8.15 5.42 -10.52
C VAL A 141 -6.69 5.32 -10.12
N VAL A 142 -6.42 4.83 -8.90
CA VAL A 142 -5.06 4.54 -8.46
C VAL A 142 -4.69 3.13 -8.90
N PHE A 143 -3.59 3.01 -9.63
CA PHE A 143 -2.84 1.78 -9.80
C PHE A 143 -1.57 1.87 -8.94
N ALA A 144 -1.16 0.76 -8.35
CA ALA A 144 0.02 0.73 -7.49
C ALA A 144 1.11 -0.17 -8.11
N PRO A 145 2.03 0.38 -8.92
CA PRO A 145 3.10 -0.41 -9.53
C PRO A 145 3.99 -1.15 -8.53
N ALA A 146 4.19 -0.58 -7.33
CA ALA A 146 4.99 -1.19 -6.28
C ALA A 146 4.76 -0.60 -4.89
N ILE A 147 5.24 -1.34 -3.90
CA ILE A 147 5.29 -0.94 -2.49
C ILE A 147 6.65 -1.33 -1.91
N VAL A 148 7.16 -0.50 -1.01
CA VAL A 148 8.41 -0.77 -0.28
C VAL A 148 8.20 -0.48 1.21
N MET A 149 8.65 -1.40 2.04
CA MET A 149 8.91 -1.14 3.45
C MET A 149 10.41 -1.15 3.69
N VAL A 150 10.93 -0.14 4.38
CA VAL A 150 12.34 -0.06 4.79
C VAL A 150 12.42 -0.12 6.31
N ASP A 151 13.21 -1.06 6.82
CA ASP A 151 13.64 -1.10 8.22
C ASP A 151 14.86 -0.19 8.39
N MET A 152 14.65 0.94 9.08
CA MET A 152 15.66 1.97 9.28
C MET A 152 16.72 1.57 10.31
N GLN A 153 16.42 0.59 11.16
CA GLN A 153 17.33 0.14 12.22
C GLN A 153 18.24 -0.99 11.72
N LEU A 154 17.75 -1.81 10.79
CA LEU A 154 18.52 -2.88 10.15
C LEU A 154 19.09 -2.49 8.77
N SER A 155 18.72 -1.32 8.24
CA SER A 155 19.09 -0.89 6.88
C SER A 155 18.73 -1.93 5.81
N HIS A 156 17.53 -2.48 5.92
CA HIS A 156 17.00 -3.52 5.05
C HIS A 156 15.69 -3.06 4.42
N ALA A 157 15.44 -3.44 3.17
CA ALA A 157 14.23 -3.08 2.46
C ALA A 157 13.52 -4.31 1.90
N THR A 158 12.24 -4.44 2.21
CA THR A 158 11.33 -5.39 1.57
C THR A 158 10.57 -4.66 0.46
N LYS A 159 10.75 -5.11 -0.78
CA LYS A 159 10.09 -4.54 -1.97
C LYS A 159 9.14 -5.53 -2.63
N ALA A 160 8.03 -5.03 -3.18
CA ALA A 160 7.09 -5.82 -3.96
C ALA A 160 6.67 -5.11 -5.25
N SER A 161 6.75 -5.84 -6.37
CA SER A 161 6.24 -5.40 -7.68
C SER A 161 4.80 -5.86 -7.87
N LEU A 162 3.94 -4.95 -8.29
CA LEU A 162 2.50 -5.13 -8.41
C LEU A 162 2.04 -4.56 -9.77
N PRO A 163 2.03 -5.35 -10.85
CA PRO A 163 2.19 -6.80 -10.91
C PRO A 163 3.64 -7.28 -10.87
N SER A 164 3.83 -8.57 -10.61
CA SER A 164 5.15 -9.18 -10.63
C SER A 164 5.71 -9.26 -12.06
N SER A 165 6.99 -8.97 -12.23
CA SER A 165 7.72 -9.17 -13.48
C SER A 165 7.72 -10.61 -14.00
N ARG A 166 7.32 -11.59 -13.16
CA ARG A 166 7.17 -13.00 -13.53
C ARG A 166 5.94 -13.28 -14.40
N PHE A 167 4.99 -12.35 -14.47
CA PHE A 167 3.76 -12.49 -15.24
C PHE A 167 3.59 -11.32 -16.21
N PRO A 168 4.29 -11.33 -17.37
CA PRO A 168 4.23 -10.25 -18.33
C PRO A 168 2.80 -10.02 -18.87
N GLY A 169 2.37 -8.76 -18.91
CA GLY A 169 1.04 -8.38 -19.40
C GLY A 169 -0.07 -8.42 -18.35
N GLU A 170 0.22 -8.82 -17.11
CA GLU A 170 -0.73 -8.65 -16.01
C GLU A 170 -1.05 -7.16 -15.81
N GLU A 171 -2.32 -6.88 -15.54
CA GLU A 171 -2.83 -5.50 -15.42
C GLU A 171 -2.86 -5.01 -13.97
N GLY A 172 -2.25 -5.78 -13.05
CA GLY A 172 -2.18 -5.47 -11.64
C GLY A 172 -3.51 -5.64 -10.91
N TRP A 173 -3.63 -4.97 -9.77
CA TRP A 173 -4.88 -4.95 -9.01
C TRP A 173 -5.86 -3.96 -9.64
N TYR A 174 -7.09 -4.42 -9.84
CA TYR A 174 -8.19 -3.60 -10.35
C TYR A 174 -9.46 -3.89 -9.54
N TYR A 175 -10.35 -2.89 -9.48
CA TYR A 175 -11.58 -2.90 -8.72
C TYR A 175 -12.76 -2.36 -9.54
N ASN A 176 -13.98 -2.47 -9.02
CA ASN A 176 -15.21 -1.95 -9.64
C ASN A 176 -15.52 -2.48 -11.06
N MET A 177 -15.14 -3.71 -11.38
CA MET A 177 -15.39 -4.30 -12.70
C MET A 177 -16.77 -4.96 -12.85
N GLY A 178 -17.40 -5.33 -11.74
CA GLY A 178 -18.74 -5.91 -11.74
C GLY A 178 -18.82 -7.16 -12.61
N ALA A 179 -19.88 -7.24 -13.42
CA ALA A 179 -20.12 -8.36 -14.32
C ALA A 179 -18.99 -8.65 -15.33
N ARG A 180 -18.12 -7.66 -15.66
CA ARG A 180 -16.98 -7.88 -16.57
C ARG A 180 -15.98 -8.91 -16.05
N GLU A 181 -15.88 -9.03 -14.73
CA GLU A 181 -14.98 -9.94 -14.03
C GLU A 181 -15.76 -11.00 -13.24
N GLY A 182 -17.03 -11.22 -13.59
CA GLY A 182 -17.87 -12.24 -12.96
C GLY A 182 -18.28 -11.93 -11.52
N THR A 183 -18.06 -10.71 -11.01
CA THR A 183 -18.53 -10.32 -9.67
C THR A 183 -20.00 -9.90 -9.73
N THR A 184 -20.89 -10.89 -9.92
CA THR A 184 -22.36 -10.76 -9.92
C THR A 184 -22.95 -11.24 -8.60
N GLU A 185 -24.22 -10.95 -8.33
CA GLU A 185 -24.89 -11.42 -7.09
C GLU A 185 -24.85 -12.95 -6.94
N ASP A 186 -25.01 -13.68 -8.06
CA ASP A 186 -24.97 -15.15 -8.08
C ASP A 186 -23.62 -15.71 -7.59
N ALA A 187 -22.52 -14.98 -7.88
CA ALA A 187 -21.16 -15.34 -7.46
C ALA A 187 -20.98 -15.31 -5.93
N PHE A 188 -21.87 -14.65 -5.19
CA PHE A 188 -21.83 -14.52 -3.74
C PHE A 188 -22.91 -15.34 -3.03
N THR A 189 -23.54 -16.30 -3.71
CA THR A 189 -24.45 -17.25 -3.08
C THR A 189 -23.68 -18.31 -2.29
N ILE A 190 -24.30 -18.89 -1.25
CA ILE A 190 -23.70 -20.00 -0.48
C ILE A 190 -23.36 -21.18 -1.41
N ALA A 191 -24.23 -21.47 -2.39
CA ALA A 191 -24.02 -22.55 -3.33
C ALA A 191 -22.75 -22.33 -4.17
N GLU A 192 -22.56 -21.13 -4.72
CA GLU A 192 -21.40 -20.82 -5.55
C GLU A 192 -20.11 -20.75 -4.73
N LEU A 193 -20.16 -20.21 -3.51
CA LEU A 193 -19.02 -20.21 -2.58
C LEU A 193 -18.60 -21.63 -2.16
N ILE A 194 -19.55 -22.56 -2.02
CA ILE A 194 -19.24 -23.98 -1.77
C ILE A 194 -18.67 -24.63 -3.04
N GLY A 195 -19.25 -24.36 -4.22
CA GLY A 195 -18.84 -24.95 -5.49
C GLY A 195 -17.47 -24.50 -5.99
N SER A 196 -17.09 -23.25 -5.72
CA SER A 196 -15.79 -22.66 -6.08
C SER A 196 -14.67 -22.96 -5.08
N GLY A 197 -15.00 -23.54 -3.91
CA GLY A 197 -14.05 -23.82 -2.82
C GLY A 197 -13.16 -25.06 -3.02
N HIS A 198 -12.93 -25.49 -4.26
CA HIS A 198 -12.12 -26.66 -4.63
C HIS A 198 -10.80 -26.27 -5.30
#